data_AF-A0A528N7I5-F1
#
_entry.id   AF-A0A528N7I5-F1
#
_cell.length_a   1.000
_cell.length_b   1.000
_cell.length_c   1.000
_cell.angle_alpha   90.00
_cell.angle_beta   90.00
_cell.angle_gamma   90.00
#
_symmetry.space_group_name_H-M   'P 1'
#
loop_
_entity.id
_entity.type
_entity.pdbx_description
1 polymer ?
#
loop_
_entity_poly.entity_id
_entity_poly.type
_entity_poly.pdbx_seq_one_letter_code
_entity_poly.pdbx_strand_id
1 'polypeptide(L)' 'MLYFVLKFLHVIGASVLLGTGAGIAFFMLLAHRTGNAATIGAVARIVVVADFLFTATAVVAQPI' A
#
# COMPACT_ATOMS: atom_id res chain seq x y z
N MET A 1 -1.41 6.45 -29.26
CA MET A 1 -1.56 7.42 -28.15
C MET A 1 -2.15 6.77 -26.89
N LEU A 2 -3.30 6.10 -26.96
CA LEU A 2 -3.93 5.44 -25.80
C LEU A 2 -2.98 4.50 -25.03
N TYR A 3 -2.21 3.66 -25.73
CA TYR A 3 -1.21 2.79 -25.11
C TYR A 3 -0.20 3.55 -24.23
N PHE A 4 0.31 4.70 -24.70
CA PHE A 4 1.28 5.49 -23.93
C PHE A 4 0.63 6.10 -22.69
N VAL A 5 -0.62 6.54 -22.79
CA VAL A 5 -1.38 7.06 -21.64
C VAL A 5 -1.63 5.96 -20.61
N LEU A 6 -2.08 4.78 -21.05
CA LEU A 6 -2.29 3.63 -20.16
C LEU A 6 -1.00 3.19 -19.49
N LYS A 7 0.09 3.06 -20.25
CA LYS A 7 1.41 2.71 -19.70
C LYS A 7 1.91 3.74 -18.69
N PHE A 8 1.70 5.03 -18.98
CA PHE A 8 2.07 6.09 -18.05
C PHE A 8 1.25 5.98 -16.75
N LEU A 9 -0.07 5.81 -16.85
CA LEU A 9 -0.94 5.65 -15.69
C LEU A 9 -0.60 4.38 -14.89
N HIS A 10 -0.25 3.29 -15.57
CA HIS A 10 0.22 2.06 -14.96
C HIS A 10 1.47 2.31 -14.11
N VAL A 11 2.52 2.90 -14.70
CA VAL A 11 3.79 3.16 -14.00
C VAL A 11 3.60 4.08 -12.80
N ILE A 12 2.79 5.14 -12.94
CA ILE A 12 2.48 6.03 -11.82
C ILE A 12 1.68 5.30 -10.74
N GLY A 13 0.66 4.52 -11.12
CA GLY A 13 -0.11 3.71 -10.18
C GLY A 13 0.75 2.71 -9.41
N ALA A 14 1.61 1.97 -10.10
CA ALA A 14 2.58 1.06 -9.50
C ALA A 14 3.54 1.77 -8.54
N SER A 15 4.01 2.97 -8.90
CA SER A 15 4.89 3.79 -8.03
C SER A 15 4.17 4.24 -6.76
N VAL A 16 2.90 4.63 -6.86
CA VAL A 16 2.06 5.00 -5.71
C VAL A 16 1.81 3.79 -4.81
N LEU A 17 1.47 2.63 -5.37
CA LEU A 17 1.26 1.38 -4.63
C LEU A 17 2.52 0.94 -3.89
N LEU A 18 3.68 1.01 -4.55
CA LEU A 18 4.97 0.71 -3.94
C LEU A 18 5.26 1.68 -2.78
N GLY A 19 5.11 2.98 -2.99
CA GLY A 19 5.40 4.00 -1.99
C GLY A 19 4.47 3.92 -0.77
N THR A 20 3.17 3.73 -1.00
CA THR A 20 2.18 3.56 0.06
C THR A 20 2.40 2.26 0.84
N GLY A 21 2.65 1.15 0.14
CA GLY A 21 3.00 -0.15 0.74
C GLY A 21 4.27 -0.09 1.59
N ALA A 22 5.33 0.58 1.11
CA ALA A 22 6.54 0.79 1.89
C ALA A 22 6.29 1.63 3.15
N GLY A 23 5.48 2.68 3.06
CA GLY A 23 5.13 3.54 4.19
C GLY A 23 4.38 2.80 5.30
N ILE A 24 3.34 2.04 4.96
CA ILE A 24 2.57 1.27 5.95
C ILE A 24 3.38 0.11 6.55
N ALA A 25 4.24 -0.53 5.76
CA ALA A 25 5.18 -1.53 6.26
C ALA A 25 6.19 -0.92 7.25
N PHE A 26 6.68 0.29 6.98
CA PHE A 26 7.56 1.03 7.89
C PHE A 26 6.88 1.34 9.22
N PHE A 27 5.63 1.82 9.21
CA PHE A 27 4.87 2.04 10.44
C PHE A 27 4.65 0.75 11.24
N MET A 28 4.36 -0.35 10.56
CA MET A 28 4.21 -1.65 11.20
C MET A 28 5.52 -2.13 11.84
N LEU A 29 6.66 -1.92 11.18
CA LEU A 29 7.99 -2.22 11.73
C LEU A 29 8.28 -1.36 12.97
N LEU A 30 8.00 -0.06 12.91
CA LEU A 30 8.18 0.82 14.07
C LEU A 30 7.28 0.41 15.24
N ALA A 31 6.02 0.03 14.98
CA ALA A 31 5.11 -0.47 15.99
C ALA A 31 5.66 -1.75 16.63
N HIS A 32 6.16 -2.70 15.84
CA HIS A 32 6.77 -3.93 16.36
C HIS A 32 8.00 -3.66 17.23
N ARG A 33 8.83 -2.68 16.86
CA ARG A 33 10.00 -2.28 17.67
C ARG A 33 9.63 -1.75 19.05
N THR A 34 8.39 -1.33 19.29
CA THR A 34 7.96 -0.91 20.63
C THR A 34 7.81 -2.09 21.60
N GLY A 35 7.65 -3.32 21.11
CA GLY A 35 7.37 -4.50 21.94
C GLY A 35 6.00 -4.47 22.66
N ASN A 36 5.18 -3.44 22.43
CA ASN A 36 3.88 -3.27 23.07
C ASN A 36 2.75 -3.79 22.16
N ALA A 37 2.08 -4.87 22.60
CA ALA A 37 1.00 -5.49 21.86
C ALA A 37 -0.18 -4.53 21.56
N ALA A 38 -0.48 -3.58 22.45
CA ALA A 38 -1.57 -2.63 22.24
C ALA A 38 -1.25 -1.67 21.08
N THR A 39 -0.01 -1.17 21.01
CA THR A 39 0.47 -0.31 19.92
C THR A 39 0.50 -1.06 18.59
N ILE A 40 1.04 -2.28 18.60
CA ILE A 40 1.11 -3.15 17.41
C ILE A 40 -0.30 -3.42 16.89
N GLY A 41 -1.24 -3.81 17.76
CA GLY A 41 -2.63 -4.07 17.36
C GLY A 41 -3.34 -2.84 16.81
N ALA A 42 -3.12 -1.66 17.38
CA ALA A 42 -3.70 -0.42 16.88
C ALA A 42 -3.19 -0.07 15.47
N VAL A 43 -1.87 -0.17 15.25
CA VAL A 43 -1.26 0.09 13.93
C VAL A 43 -1.67 -0.98 12.92
N ALA A 44 -1.66 -2.26 13.32
CA ALA A 44 -2.05 -3.37 12.46
C ALA A 44 -3.46 -3.22 11.88
N ARG A 45 -4.44 -2.76 12.69
CA ARG A 45 -5.80 -2.50 12.20
C ARG A 45 -5.83 -1.48 11.08
N ILE A 46 -5.04 -0.41 11.17
CA ILE A 46 -4.95 0.62 10.14
C ILE A 46 -4.24 0.06 8.90
N VAL A 47 -3.15 -0.69 9.10
CA VAL A 47 -2.37 -1.32 8.02
C VAL A 47 -3.24 -2.28 7.21
N VAL A 48 -4.05 -3.14 7.85
CA VAL A 48 -4.94 -4.08 7.15
C VAL A 48 -5.97 -3.36 6.28
N VAL A 49 -6.58 -2.28 6.80
CA VAL A 49 -7.54 -1.48 6.02
C VAL A 49 -6.85 -0.81 4.83
N ALA A 50 -5.65 -0.26 5.04
CA ALA A 50 -4.86 0.36 3.98
C ALA A 50 -4.45 -0.67 2.90
N ASP A 51 -3.88 -1.81 3.30
CA ASP A 51 -3.48 -2.89 2.41
C ASP A 51 -4.64 -3.38 1.55
N PHE A 52 -5.82 -3.58 2.16
CA PHE A 52 -7.01 -3.99 1.45
C PHE A 52 -7.42 -2.94 0.40
N LEU A 53 -7.49 -1.67 0.79
CA LEU A 53 -7.89 -0.59 -0.12
C LEU A 53 -6.94 -0.46 -1.31
N PHE A 54 -5.63 -0.44 -1.07
CA PHE A 54 -4.64 -0.28 -2.13
C PHE A 54 -4.54 -1.53 -3.01
N THR A 55 -4.53 -2.72 -2.42
CA THR A 55 -4.39 -3.98 -3.17
C THR A 55 -5.64 -4.27 -3.99
N ALA A 56 -6.84 -4.09 -3.43
CA ALA A 56 -8.08 -4.30 -4.18
C ALA A 56 -8.20 -3.31 -5.35
N THR A 57 -7.85 -2.04 -5.12
CA THR A 57 -7.82 -1.03 -6.18
C THR A 57 -6.80 -1.38 -7.26
N ALA A 58 -5.62 -1.86 -6.88
CA ALA A 58 -4.59 -2.32 -7.82
C ALA A 58 -5.08 -3.48 -8.69
N VAL A 59 -5.70 -4.50 -8.10
CA VAL A 59 -6.24 -5.65 -8.83
C VAL A 59 -7.24 -5.22 -9.92
N VAL A 60 -8.06 -4.21 -9.64
CA VAL A 60 -9.05 -3.70 -10.61
C VAL A 60 -8.41 -2.75 -11.64
N ALA A 61 -7.50 -1.86 -11.21
CA ALA A 61 -7.02 -0.74 -12.02
C ALA A 61 -5.66 -0.95 -12.71
N GLN A 62 -4.85 -1.93 -12.28
CA GLN A 62 -3.50 -2.23 -12.80
C GLN A 62 -3.32 -3.51 -13.66
N PRO A 63 -4.35 -4.30 -14.05
CA PRO A 63 -4.10 -5.62 -14.68
C PRO A 63 -3.50 -5.59 -16.10
N ILE A 64 -3.14 -4.41 -16.64
CA ILE A 64 -2.57 -4.23 -17.99
C ILE A 64 -1.40 -3.26 -17.92
#